data_AF-A0A444K1N4-F1
#
_entry.id   AF-A0A444K1N4-F1
#
_cell.length_a   1.000
_cell.length_b   1.000
_cell.length_c   1.000
_cell.angle_alpha   90.00
_cell.angle_beta   90.00
_cell.angle_gamma   90.00
#
_symmetry.space_group_name_H-M   'P 1'
#
loop_
_entity.id
_entity.type
_entity.pdbx_description
1 polymer ?
#
loop_
_entity_poly.entity_id
_entity_poly.type
_entity_poly.pdbx_seq_one_letter_code
_entity_poly.pdbx_strand_id
1 'polypeptide(L)' 'MIRYELHETMPKPAKAALVEKSLVERMADRVLELGMNGIAVTKDALFEHTSFTLEEIEQHGREACNLARSRAVRQMS' A
#
# COMPACT_ATOMS: atom_id res chain seq x y z
N MET A 1 -50.36 15.92 -13.53
CA MET A 1 -49.10 16.27 -14.22
C MET A 1 -48.09 16.62 -13.13
N ILE A 2 -47.29 15.65 -12.68
CA ILE A 2 -46.33 15.86 -11.57
C ILE A 2 -45.02 16.34 -12.18
N ARG A 3 -44.61 17.55 -11.82
CA ARG A 3 -43.31 18.15 -12.14
C ARG A 3 -42.28 17.49 -11.23
N TYR A 4 -41.33 16.75 -11.81
CA TYR A 4 -40.16 16.28 -11.06
C TYR A 4 -39.13 17.40 -11.05
N GLU A 5 -39.13 18.14 -9.95
CA GLU A 5 -38.11 19.14 -9.64
C GLU A 5 -36.86 18.39 -9.16
N LEU A 6 -35.78 18.59 -9.92
CA LEU A 6 -34.38 18.32 -9.65
C LEU A 6 -34.03 18.00 -8.17
N HIS A 7 -33.90 16.72 -7.82
CA HIS A 7 -33.16 16.32 -6.61
C HIS A 7 -31.66 16.25 -6.93
N GLU A 8 -31.02 17.41 -6.95
CA GLU A 8 -29.60 17.64 -7.20
C GLU A 8 -28.71 17.46 -5.95
N THR A 9 -29.06 16.56 -5.04
CA THR A 9 -28.36 16.44 -3.74
C THR A 9 -28.14 15.00 -3.29
N MET A 10 -27.72 14.12 -4.19
CA MET A 10 -26.90 13.00 -3.73
C MET A 10 -25.48 13.53 -3.56
N PRO A 11 -24.90 13.57 -2.34
CA PRO A 11 -23.46 13.69 -2.23
C PRO A 11 -22.89 12.49 -2.98
N LYS A 12 -22.20 12.74 -4.10
CA LYS A 12 -21.31 11.75 -4.72
C LYS A 12 -20.57 11.06 -3.57
N PRO A 13 -20.62 9.72 -3.43
CA PRO A 13 -19.73 9.07 -2.47
C PRO A 13 -18.34 9.58 -2.83
N ALA A 14 -17.72 10.28 -1.88
CA ALA A 14 -16.44 10.94 -2.09
C ALA A 14 -15.54 9.91 -2.75
N LYS A 15 -15.16 10.24 -3.99
CA LYS A 15 -14.30 9.47 -4.87
C LYS A 15 -13.37 8.59 -4.04
N ALA A 16 -13.48 7.29 -4.23
CA ALA A 16 -12.32 6.44 -4.25
C ALA A 16 -11.31 6.77 -3.14
N ALA A 17 -11.72 6.66 -1.88
CA ALA A 17 -10.81 6.26 -0.82
C ALA A 17 -10.37 4.79 -1.00
N LEU A 18 -10.29 4.32 -2.25
CA LEU A 18 -9.08 3.68 -2.75
C LEU A 18 -7.93 4.65 -2.47
N VAL A 19 -7.56 4.74 -1.19
CA VAL A 19 -6.24 5.14 -0.76
C VAL A 19 -5.35 4.33 -1.69
N GLU A 20 -4.79 4.99 -2.69
CA GLU A 20 -3.68 4.43 -3.41
C GLU A 20 -2.68 4.16 -2.30
N LYS A 21 -2.65 2.93 -1.79
CA LYS A 21 -1.66 2.49 -0.81
C LYS A 21 -0.38 3.07 -1.35
N SER A 22 0.25 3.96 -0.58
CA SER A 22 1.41 4.66 -1.10
C SER A 22 2.41 3.59 -1.56
N LEU A 23 3.26 3.92 -2.53
CA LEU A 23 4.24 2.96 -3.01
C LEU A 23 4.98 2.27 -1.85
N VAL A 24 5.32 3.07 -0.83
CA VAL A 24 5.88 2.63 0.46
C VAL A 24 5.00 1.62 1.18
N GLU A 25 3.69 1.82 1.25
CA GLU A 25 2.78 0.88 1.90
C GLU A 25 2.65 -0.45 1.14
N ARG A 26 2.64 -0.42 -0.20
CA ARG A 26 2.64 -1.65 -1.02
C ARG A 26 3.96 -2.39 -0.89
N MET A 27 5.07 -1.66 -0.89
CA MET A 27 6.39 -2.21 -0.61
C MET A 27 6.44 -2.81 0.79
N ALA A 28 5.92 -2.13 1.81
CA ALA A 28 5.91 -2.65 3.18
C ALA A 28 5.10 -3.94 3.32
N ASP A 29 3.98 -4.05 2.60
CA ASP A 29 3.16 -5.28 2.51
C ASP A 29 3.99 -6.44 1.94
N ARG A 30 4.72 -6.19 0.84
CA ARG A 30 5.61 -7.19 0.21
C ARG A 30 6.82 -7.54 1.08
N VAL A 31 7.43 -6.56 1.71
CA VAL A 31 8.52 -6.75 2.68
C VAL A 31 8.05 -7.64 3.83
N LEU A 32 6.85 -7.37 4.36
CA LEU A 32 6.27 -8.16 5.44
C LEU A 32 6.01 -9.59 4.98
N GLU A 33 5.41 -9.78 3.81
CA GLU A 33 5.16 -11.09 3.21
C GLU A 33 6.45 -11.90 3.02
N LEU A 34 7.50 -11.29 2.45
CA LEU A 34 8.82 -11.92 2.31
C LEU A 34 9.42 -12.29 3.68
N GLY A 35 9.35 -11.40 4.66
CA GLY A 35 9.82 -11.65 6.02
C GLY A 35 9.07 -12.78 6.72
N MET A 36 7.75 -12.86 6.53
CA MET A 36 6.91 -13.95 7.06
C MET A 36 7.23 -15.30 6.41
N ASN A 37 7.61 -15.30 5.13
CA ASN A 37 8.07 -16.49 4.41
C ASN A 37 9.52 -16.88 4.73
N GLY A 38 10.20 -16.15 5.62
CA GLY A 38 11.60 -16.41 5.98
C GLY A 38 12.62 -15.98 4.91
N ILE A 39 12.18 -15.20 3.91
CA ILE A 39 13.04 -14.67 2.86
C ILE A 39 13.72 -13.40 3.37
N ALA A 40 15.04 -13.32 3.20
CA ALA A 40 15.78 -12.11 3.51
C ALA A 40 15.31 -10.96 2.62
N VAL A 41 14.76 -9.91 3.23
CA VAL A 41 14.23 -8.75 2.52
C VAL A 41 15.38 -7.87 2.03
N THR A 42 15.93 -8.23 0.88
CA THR A 42 16.98 -7.47 0.18
C THR A 42 16.39 -6.68 -0.98
N LYS A 43 17.17 -5.72 -1.50
CA LYS A 43 16.79 -4.96 -2.70
C LYS A 43 16.53 -5.91 -3.88
N ASP A 44 17.37 -6.93 -4.01
CA ASP A 44 17.29 -7.95 -5.06
C ASP A 44 16.01 -8.78 -4.93
N ALA A 45 15.72 -9.30 -3.74
CA ALA A 45 14.48 -10.07 -3.50
C ALA A 45 13.22 -9.23 -3.73
N LEU A 46 13.22 -7.95 -3.37
CA LEU A 46 12.11 -7.06 -3.71
C LEU A 46 12.00 -6.89 -5.22
N PHE A 47 13.09 -6.62 -5.92
CA PHE A 47 13.09 -6.47 -7.37
C PHE A 47 12.66 -7.76 -8.11
N GLU A 48 13.04 -8.93 -7.61
CA GLU A 48 12.66 -10.22 -8.20
C GLU A 48 11.20 -10.60 -7.92
N HIS A 49 10.70 -10.33 -6.71
CA HIS A 49 9.35 -10.73 -6.29
C HIS A 49 8.28 -9.66 -6.50
N THR A 50 8.65 -8.46 -6.95
CA THR A 50 7.72 -7.35 -7.15
C THR A 50 8.02 -6.57 -8.42
N SER A 51 7.08 -5.73 -8.83
CA SER A 51 7.22 -4.88 -10.03
C SER A 51 7.82 -3.49 -9.72
N PHE A 52 8.47 -3.31 -8.58
CA PHE A 52 9.10 -2.02 -8.24
C PHE A 52 10.42 -1.86 -8.99
N THR A 53 10.71 -0.63 -9.42
CA THR A 53 12.02 -0.31 -9.99
C THR A 53 13.09 -0.24 -8.92
N LEU A 54 14.36 -0.41 -9.30
CA LEU A 54 15.47 -0.27 -8.36
C LEU A 54 15.51 1.14 -7.73
N GLU A 55 15.20 2.18 -8.49
CA GLU A 55 15.15 3.57 -7.99
C GLU A 55 14.09 3.73 -6.89
N GLU A 56 12.88 3.19 -7.10
CA GLU A 56 11.82 3.18 -6.09
C GLU A 56 12.21 2.37 -4.85
N ILE A 57 12.89 1.23 -5.03
CA ILE A 57 13.39 0.41 -3.94
C ILE A 57 14.47 1.14 -3.13
N GLU A 58 15.36 1.89 -3.79
CA GLU A 58 16.37 2.68 -3.09
C GLU A 58 15.77 3.86 -2.34
N GLN A 59 14.82 4.56 -2.95
CA GLN A 59 14.21 5.75 -2.38
C GLN A 59 13.23 5.41 -1.24
N HIS A 60 12.43 4.36 -1.41
CA HIS A 60 11.33 4.02 -0.49
C HIS A 60 11.55 2.72 0.28
N GLY A 61 12.52 1.88 -0.10
CA GLY A 61 12.74 0.57 0.54
C GLY A 61 13.09 0.67 2.01
N ARG A 62 13.83 1.70 2.43
CA ARG A 62 14.16 1.90 3.85
C ARG A 62 12.93 2.26 4.68
N GLU A 63 12.07 3.13 4.16
CA GLU A 63 10.83 3.52 4.82
C GLU A 63 9.83 2.35 4.85
N ALA A 64 9.70 1.63 3.73
CA ALA A 64 8.86 0.44 3.62
C ALA A 64 9.30 -0.66 4.60
N CYS A 65 10.59 -0.87 4.77
CA CYS A 65 11.13 -1.87 5.70
C CYS A 65 10.88 -1.48 7.16
N ASN A 66 10.99 -0.18 7.50
CA ASN A 66 10.64 0.31 8.83
C ASN A 66 9.14 0.18 9.11
N LEU A 67 8.29 0.51 8.12
CA LEU A 67 6.85 0.37 8.22
C LEU A 67 6.44 -1.10 8.36
N ALA A 68 7.04 -2.01 7.59
CA ALA A 68 6.81 -3.44 7.68
C ALA A 68 7.19 -3.98 9.06
N ARG A 69 8.34 -3.59 9.62
CA ARG A 69 8.73 -3.95 10.99
C ARG A 69 7.73 -3.44 12.03
N SER A 70 7.28 -2.19 11.90
CA SER A 70 6.26 -1.62 12.79
C SER A 70 4.94 -2.39 12.72
N ARG A 71 4.53 -2.81 11.52
CA ARG A 71 3.35 -3.65 11.30
C ARG A 71 3.51 -5.06 11.89
N ALA A 72 4.66 -5.69 11.69
CA ALA A 72 4.97 -7.02 12.23
C ALA A 72 4.84 -7.04 13.77
N VAL A 73 5.39 -6.00 14.44
CA VAL A 73 5.28 -5.86 15.90
C VAL A 73 3.83 -5.70 16.34
N ARG A 74 3.03 -4.88 15.65
CA ARG A 74 1.60 -4.70 15.96
C ARG A 74 0.77 -5.97 15.75
N GLN A 75 1.16 -6.84 14.81
CA GLN A 75 0.48 -8.11 14.57
C GLN A 75 0.76 -9.17 15.65
N MET A 76 1.87 -9.05 16.37
CA MET A 76 2.27 -9.96 17.44
C MET A 76 1.81 -9.52 18.84
N SER A 77 1.16 -8.35 18.94
CA SER A 77 0.69 -7.76 20.21
C SER A 77 -0.71 -8.22 20.58
#